data_AF-A0AAW9RJK8-F1
#
_entry.id   AF-A0AAW9RJK8-F1
#
_cell.length_a   1.000
_cell.length_b   1.000
_cell.length_c   1.000
_cell.angle_alpha   90.00
_cell.angle_beta   90.00
_cell.angle_gamma   90.00
#
_symmetry.space_group_name_H-M   'P 1'
#
loop_
_entity.id
_entity.type
_entity.pdbx_description
1 polymer ?
#
loop_
_entity_poly.entity_id
_entity_poly.type
_entity_poly.pdbx_seq_one_letter_code
_entity_poly.pdbx_strand_id
1 'polypeptide(L)'
;MIENRGMFTLDAAEAYLAAEPDLQVEALSDRLYTVSDGTIRTVFVAADTGTIAFDTFGTPGRARAYRRAIEAAVPGKPVHTIIYSHDHLDHAGFADDLAPQAEIIADDLCARVVKARGAQGQLQPTRVLSGPAHDLSIDGVSFRLLNPGPTHGSGNLAAWFEDEKVLFSSDTILANARYGFMPDYHFRNFVPFMRGFLELDWERFVPGRYELTDRAGFERGCDFIEAVMTECQNAFQSFVPIWLYEPMQAYVGDALRERFGDLDGFDGHIGQMAIRVVHHYLMGGWGLEDTPEPRALLADEVPL
;
A
#
# COMPACT_ATOMS: atom_id res chain seq x y z
N MET A 1 11.11 27.17 -3.00
CA MET A 1 10.68 27.06 -1.60
C MET A 1 11.18 25.74 -1.07
N ILE A 2 11.84 25.72 0.09
CA ILE A 2 12.02 24.45 0.82
C ILE A 2 10.60 24.15 1.33
N GLU A 3 9.91 23.18 0.71
CA GLU A 3 8.70 22.62 1.33
C GLU A 3 9.03 22.34 2.79
N ASN A 4 8.11 22.61 3.73
CA ASN A 4 8.27 22.22 5.12
C ASN A 4 8.27 20.68 5.22
N ARG A 5 9.39 20.07 4.84
CA ARG A 5 9.66 18.63 4.80
C ARG A 5 10.06 18.15 6.18
N GLY A 6 9.16 18.29 7.15
CA GLY A 6 9.24 17.49 8.38
C GLY A 6 10.13 18.00 9.50
N MET A 7 10.46 19.29 9.59
CA MET A 7 10.87 19.84 10.89
C MET A 7 9.64 20.06 11.76
N PHE A 8 9.14 18.97 12.34
CA PHE A 8 8.05 19.00 13.30
C PHE A 8 8.58 19.44 14.67
N THR A 9 8.73 20.76 14.89
CA THR A 9 9.30 21.30 16.14
C THR A 9 8.27 21.45 17.27
N LEU A 10 7.09 20.84 17.12
CA LEU A 10 6.08 20.83 18.17
C LEU A 10 6.27 19.57 19.00
N ASP A 11 6.39 19.71 20.32
CA ASP A 11 6.57 18.59 21.26
C ASP A 11 5.58 17.44 21.02
N ALA A 12 4.32 17.76 20.68
CA ALA A 12 3.30 16.75 20.40
C ALA A 12 3.60 15.94 19.12
N ALA A 13 4.16 16.58 18.10
CA ALA A 13 4.56 15.92 16.87
C ALA A 13 5.84 15.09 17.07
N GLU A 14 6.81 15.60 17.83
CA GLU A 14 8.00 14.83 18.23
C GLU A 14 7.61 13.59 19.04
N ALA A 15 6.69 13.73 20.01
CA ALA A 15 6.17 12.62 20.79
C ALA A 15 5.45 11.57 19.91
N TYR A 16 4.65 12.02 18.93
CA TYR A 16 4.01 11.11 17.98
C TYR A 16 5.02 10.35 17.10
N LEU A 17 6.03 11.05 16.58
CA LEU A 17 7.06 10.45 15.72
C LEU A 17 7.96 9.47 16.50
N ALA A 18 8.23 9.77 17.77
CA ALA A 18 9.08 8.96 18.64
C ALA A 18 8.35 7.76 19.28
N ALA A 19 7.02 7.74 19.28
CA ALA A 19 6.24 6.68 19.92
C ALA A 19 6.50 5.30 19.30
N GLU A 20 6.78 4.32 20.17
CA GLU A 20 7.04 2.93 19.79
C GLU A 20 5.95 2.00 20.34
N PRO A 21 4.73 2.03 19.80
CA PRO A 21 3.62 1.24 20.31
C PRO A 21 3.89 -0.27 20.19
N ASP A 22 3.16 -1.08 20.94
CA ASP A 22 3.17 -2.52 20.70
C ASP A 22 2.43 -2.86 19.41
N LEU A 23 3.03 -3.72 18.59
CA LEU A 23 2.46 -4.18 17.33
C LEU A 23 1.85 -5.56 17.50
N GLN A 24 0.76 -5.80 16.80
CA GLN A 24 0.08 -7.08 16.75
C GLN A 24 0.77 -7.95 15.71
N VAL A 25 1.32 -9.10 16.14
CA VAL A 25 1.98 -10.07 15.26
C VAL A 25 1.16 -11.35 15.22
N GLU A 26 0.92 -11.86 14.02
CA GLU A 26 0.23 -13.13 13.77
C GLU A 26 1.08 -14.00 12.83
N ALA A 27 1.25 -15.27 13.17
CA ALA A 27 1.92 -16.25 12.32
C ALA A 27 0.97 -16.74 11.22
N LEU A 28 1.38 -16.62 9.97
CA LEU A 28 0.66 -17.14 8.80
C LEU A 28 1.14 -18.54 8.41
N SER A 29 2.40 -18.85 8.69
CA SER A 29 3.03 -20.17 8.59
C SER A 29 4.12 -20.32 9.65
N ASP A 30 4.94 -21.37 9.56
CA ASP A 30 6.13 -21.56 10.42
C ASP A 30 7.20 -20.47 10.22
N ARG A 31 7.16 -19.73 9.09
CA ARG A 31 8.17 -18.71 8.75
C ARG A 31 7.61 -17.36 8.31
N LEU A 32 6.34 -17.29 7.88
CA LEU A 32 5.71 -16.06 7.40
C LEU A 32 4.80 -15.47 8.48
N TYR A 33 4.93 -14.17 8.73
CA TYR A 33 4.19 -13.45 9.75
C TYR A 33 3.58 -12.17 9.17
N THR A 34 2.43 -11.76 9.70
CA THR A 34 1.89 -10.41 9.49
C THR A 34 2.03 -9.60 10.77
N VAL A 35 2.25 -8.29 10.61
CA VAL A 35 2.36 -7.34 11.72
C VAL A 35 1.47 -6.12 11.47
N SER A 36 0.86 -5.55 12.52
CA SER A 36 0.02 -4.36 12.39
C SER A 36 0.05 -3.46 13.63
N ASP A 37 -0.11 -2.15 13.42
CA ASP A 37 -0.35 -1.16 14.47
C ASP A 37 -1.85 -0.86 14.68
N GLY A 38 -2.74 -1.65 14.06
CA GLY A 38 -4.19 -1.46 14.02
C GLY A 38 -4.67 -0.63 12.82
N THR A 39 -3.78 0.06 12.11
CA THR A 39 -4.09 0.75 10.85
C THR A 39 -3.22 0.24 9.71
N ILE A 40 -1.91 0.40 9.81
CA ILE A 40 -0.94 -0.12 8.84
C ILE A 40 -0.68 -1.59 9.16
N ARG A 41 -0.52 -2.38 8.12
CA ARG A 41 -0.19 -3.80 8.17
C ARG A 41 0.88 -4.11 7.13
N THR A 42 1.76 -5.03 7.45
CA THR A 42 2.70 -5.59 6.48
C THR A 42 3.05 -7.04 6.86
N VAL A 43 4.05 -7.62 6.21
CA VAL A 43 4.55 -8.98 6.47
C VAL A 43 6.06 -9.01 6.67
N PHE A 44 6.54 -10.02 7.38
CA PHE A 44 7.96 -10.38 7.42
C PHE A 44 8.14 -11.90 7.38
N VAL A 45 9.31 -12.32 6.92
CA VAL A 45 9.66 -13.73 6.77
C VAL A 45 10.91 -14.06 7.56
N ALA A 46 10.83 -15.08 8.39
CA ALA A 46 11.94 -15.69 9.08
C ALA A 46 12.78 -16.52 8.10
N ALA A 47 13.88 -15.96 7.63
CA ALA A 47 14.84 -16.61 6.76
C ALA A 47 15.85 -17.44 7.59
N ASP A 48 16.80 -18.15 6.96
CA ASP A 48 17.70 -19.06 7.66
C ASP A 48 18.62 -18.35 8.68
N THR A 49 19.17 -17.20 8.30
CA THR A 49 20.14 -16.42 9.10
C THR A 49 19.61 -15.07 9.59
N GLY A 50 18.52 -14.56 9.03
CA GLY A 50 17.83 -13.40 9.59
C GLY A 50 16.39 -13.23 9.10
N THR A 51 15.98 -11.97 8.88
CA THR A 51 14.60 -11.63 8.54
C THR A 51 14.53 -10.78 7.28
N ILE A 52 13.57 -11.13 6.40
CA ILE A 52 13.15 -10.33 5.26
C ILE A 52 11.89 -9.56 5.69
N ALA A 53 11.98 -8.25 5.83
CA ALA A 53 10.84 -7.40 6.18
C ALA A 53 10.24 -6.78 4.92
N PHE A 54 8.92 -6.66 4.88
CA PHE A 54 8.24 -5.76 3.95
C PHE A 54 7.91 -4.46 4.68
N ASP A 55 8.05 -3.33 3.99
CA ASP A 55 7.76 -1.98 4.45
C ASP A 55 8.41 -1.59 5.81
N THR A 56 8.09 -0.39 6.31
CA THR A 56 8.78 0.26 7.44
C THR A 56 7.87 1.01 8.39
N PHE A 57 6.53 0.99 8.18
CA PHE A 57 5.54 1.83 8.89
C PHE A 57 5.76 3.34 8.70
N GLY A 58 4.86 4.17 9.25
CA GLY A 58 4.82 5.61 8.97
C GLY A 58 5.49 6.55 9.96
N THR A 59 6.26 6.05 10.93
CA THR A 59 7.10 6.91 11.78
C THR A 59 8.39 6.20 12.19
N PRO A 60 9.45 6.95 12.55
CA PRO A 60 10.67 6.40 13.14
C PRO A 60 10.40 5.47 14.33
N GLY A 61 9.55 5.89 15.26
CA GLY A 61 9.20 5.10 16.43
C GLY A 61 8.46 3.80 16.10
N ARG A 62 7.57 3.82 15.10
CA ARG A 62 6.88 2.60 14.63
C ARG A 62 7.83 1.66 13.88
N ALA A 63 8.79 2.18 13.11
CA ALA A 63 9.83 1.37 12.49
C ALA A 63 10.70 0.65 13.55
N ARG A 64 11.04 1.34 14.65
CA ARG A 64 11.75 0.71 15.79
C ARG A 64 10.88 -0.28 16.55
N ALA A 65 9.58 0.00 16.71
CA ALA A 65 8.61 -0.95 17.26
C ALA A 65 8.49 -2.20 16.38
N TYR A 66 8.54 -2.04 15.06
CA TYR A 66 8.54 -3.15 14.11
C TYR A 66 9.79 -4.03 14.27
N ARG A 67 10.98 -3.43 14.35
CA ARG A 67 12.20 -4.19 14.69
C ARG A 67 12.04 -4.98 15.99
N ARG A 68 11.46 -4.36 17.03
CA ARG A 68 11.23 -5.02 18.33
C ARG A 68 10.23 -6.18 18.21
N ALA A 69 9.17 -6.00 17.43
CA ALA A 69 8.18 -7.04 17.18
C ALA A 69 8.78 -8.24 16.44
N ILE A 70 9.65 -7.99 15.45
CA ILE A 70 10.42 -9.03 14.76
C ILE A 70 11.32 -9.78 15.75
N GLU A 71 12.13 -9.07 16.55
CA GLU A 71 13.01 -9.71 17.53
C GLU A 71 12.24 -10.55 18.56
N ALA A 72 11.04 -10.13 18.95
CA ALA A 72 10.19 -10.89 19.86
C ALA A 72 9.60 -12.15 19.20
N ALA A 73 9.21 -12.08 17.93
CA ALA A 73 8.62 -13.18 17.19
C ALA A 73 9.66 -14.21 16.73
N VAL A 74 10.84 -13.76 16.31
CA VAL A 74 11.92 -14.57 15.74
C VAL A 74 13.29 -14.18 16.33
N PRO A 75 13.54 -14.49 17.62
CA PRO A 75 14.74 -14.01 18.32
C PRO A 75 16.05 -14.41 17.63
N GLY A 76 16.99 -13.47 17.58
CA GLY A 76 18.32 -13.68 16.97
C GLY A 76 18.34 -13.66 15.44
N LYS A 77 17.23 -13.32 14.78
CA LYS A 77 17.14 -13.17 13.32
C LYS A 77 17.01 -11.69 12.92
N PRO A 78 18.12 -10.93 12.85
CA PRO A 78 18.06 -9.51 12.52
C PRO A 78 17.52 -9.28 11.10
N VAL A 79 16.88 -8.13 10.88
CA VAL A 79 16.45 -7.71 9.54
C VAL A 79 17.68 -7.42 8.68
N HIS A 80 17.87 -8.19 7.62
CA HIS A 80 18.95 -8.00 6.65
C HIS A 80 18.46 -7.56 5.27
N THR A 81 17.16 -7.73 4.99
CA THR A 81 16.54 -7.31 3.73
C THR A 81 15.22 -6.60 4.03
N ILE A 82 15.01 -5.46 3.38
CA ILE A 82 13.75 -4.73 3.36
C ILE A 82 13.24 -4.69 1.92
N ILE A 83 11.98 -5.05 1.71
CA ILE A 83 11.30 -4.90 0.42
C ILE A 83 10.30 -3.77 0.56
N TYR A 84 10.47 -2.71 -0.22
CA TYR A 84 9.45 -1.67 -0.33
C TYR A 84 8.34 -2.15 -1.26
N SER A 85 7.11 -2.18 -0.75
CA SER A 85 5.94 -2.51 -1.57
C SER A 85 5.66 -1.41 -2.59
N HIS A 86 5.78 -0.14 -2.21
CA HIS A 86 5.60 1.05 -3.04
C HIS A 86 6.24 2.28 -2.38
N ASP A 87 6.22 3.44 -3.04
CA ASP A 87 7.02 4.62 -2.69
C ASP A 87 6.46 5.49 -1.54
N HIS A 88 5.28 5.17 -1.01
CA HIS A 88 4.64 5.99 0.02
C HIS A 88 5.43 5.97 1.32
N LEU A 89 5.53 7.12 1.99
CA LEU A 89 6.39 7.29 3.16
C LEU A 89 5.93 6.46 4.37
N ASP A 90 4.66 6.09 4.44
CA ASP A 90 4.14 5.22 5.49
C ASP A 90 4.45 3.73 5.29
N HIS A 91 5.09 3.41 4.17
CA HIS A 91 5.57 2.06 3.84
C HIS A 91 7.08 2.04 3.59
N ALA A 92 7.64 3.03 2.89
CA ALA A 92 9.04 3.08 2.49
C ALA A 92 9.83 4.22 3.16
N GLY A 93 9.32 4.83 4.23
CA GLY A 93 9.87 6.07 4.76
C GLY A 93 11.01 5.93 5.77
N PHE A 94 11.12 4.82 6.50
CA PHE A 94 11.91 4.78 7.74
C PHE A 94 12.79 3.54 7.87
N ALA A 95 13.37 3.08 6.75
CA ALA A 95 14.29 1.95 6.75
C ALA A 95 15.54 2.18 7.61
N ASP A 96 16.00 3.43 7.77
CA ASP A 96 17.13 3.77 8.64
C ASP A 96 16.83 3.44 10.11
N ASP A 97 15.60 3.70 10.56
CA ASP A 97 15.12 3.34 11.90
C ASP A 97 14.84 1.85 12.06
N LEU A 98 14.41 1.15 11.00
CA LEU A 98 14.16 -0.29 11.03
C LEU A 98 15.47 -1.08 11.04
N ALA A 99 16.27 -0.97 9.98
CA ALA A 99 17.52 -1.71 9.78
C ALA A 99 18.47 -0.98 8.82
N PRO A 100 19.40 -0.15 9.32
CA PRO A 100 20.18 0.77 8.49
C PRO A 100 21.23 0.09 7.59
N GLN A 101 21.48 -1.21 7.79
CA GLN A 101 22.45 -2.00 7.02
C GLN A 101 21.75 -3.04 6.11
N ALA A 102 20.42 -3.04 6.04
CA ALA A 102 19.69 -3.99 5.22
C ALA A 102 19.90 -3.72 3.72
N GLU A 103 19.92 -4.78 2.92
CA GLU A 103 19.66 -4.65 1.48
C GLU A 103 18.22 -4.16 1.28
N ILE A 104 18.03 -3.14 0.45
CA ILE A 104 16.70 -2.59 0.16
C ILE A 104 16.35 -2.92 -1.29
N ILE A 105 15.26 -3.67 -1.46
CA ILE A 105 14.73 -4.09 -2.75
C ILE A 105 13.49 -3.26 -3.08
N ALA A 106 13.42 -2.71 -4.29
CA ALA A 106 12.24 -1.97 -4.76
C ALA A 106 12.08 -2.06 -6.28
N ASP A 107 10.88 -1.75 -6.77
CA ASP A 107 10.61 -1.51 -8.20
C ASP A 107 11.35 -0.27 -8.72
N ASP A 108 11.58 -0.18 -10.03
CA ASP A 108 12.34 0.90 -10.64
C ASP A 108 11.67 2.27 -10.52
N LEU A 109 10.34 2.34 -10.62
CA LEU A 109 9.59 3.58 -10.41
C LEU A 109 9.62 3.98 -8.94
N CYS A 110 9.43 3.01 -8.03
CA CYS A 110 9.55 3.25 -6.60
C CYS A 110 10.95 3.81 -6.25
N ALA A 111 12.02 3.22 -6.79
CA ALA A 111 13.39 3.68 -6.57
C ALA A 111 13.64 5.11 -7.10
N ARG A 112 13.08 5.46 -8.26
CA ARG A 112 13.15 6.82 -8.80
C ARG A 112 12.43 7.82 -7.90
N VAL A 113 11.25 7.48 -7.40
CA VAL A 113 10.50 8.38 -6.50
C VAL A 113 11.21 8.55 -5.17
N VAL A 114 11.72 7.48 -4.57
CA VAL A 114 12.55 7.53 -3.35
C VAL A 114 13.77 8.45 -3.55
N LYS A 115 14.45 8.33 -4.70
CA LYS A 115 15.58 9.21 -5.06
C LYS A 115 15.17 10.67 -5.21
N ALA A 116 14.09 10.94 -5.95
CA ALA A 116 13.60 12.29 -6.21
C ALA A 116 13.08 12.98 -4.94
N ARG A 117 12.44 12.21 -4.06
CA ARG A 117 11.90 12.69 -2.79
C ARG A 117 13.02 13.11 -1.82
N GLY A 118 14.04 12.27 -1.67
CA GLY A 118 15.19 12.53 -0.81
C GLY A 118 14.81 12.77 0.66
N ALA A 119 13.83 12.04 1.16
CA ALA A 119 13.35 12.17 2.54
C ALA A 119 14.39 11.62 3.54
N GLN A 120 14.52 12.28 4.68
CA GLN A 120 15.37 11.80 5.77
C GLN A 120 14.82 10.48 6.34
N GLY A 121 15.69 9.49 6.58
CA GLY A 121 15.32 8.16 7.07
C GLY A 121 14.84 7.18 5.99
N GLN A 122 14.47 7.70 4.81
CA GLN A 122 14.12 6.91 3.64
C GLN A 122 15.39 6.52 2.89
N LEU A 123 15.94 5.35 3.23
CA LEU A 123 17.13 4.82 2.58
C LEU A 123 16.82 4.44 1.12
N GLN A 124 17.81 4.67 0.25
CA GLN A 124 17.71 4.37 -1.18
C GLN A 124 17.74 2.86 -1.43
N PRO A 125 16.92 2.34 -2.36
CA PRO A 125 17.02 0.95 -2.80
C PRO A 125 18.42 0.59 -3.29
N THR A 126 18.98 -0.49 -2.76
CA THR A 126 20.29 -1.02 -3.15
C THR A 126 20.17 -2.06 -4.27
N ARG A 127 18.98 -2.66 -4.43
CA ARG A 127 18.64 -3.57 -5.51
C ARG A 127 17.33 -3.13 -6.16
N VAL A 128 17.39 -2.81 -7.45
CA VAL A 128 16.24 -2.36 -8.22
C VAL A 128 15.75 -3.46 -9.13
N LEU A 129 14.44 -3.69 -9.13
CA LEU A 129 13.74 -4.64 -9.98
C LEU A 129 13.00 -3.92 -11.10
N SER A 130 12.81 -4.58 -12.23
CA SER A 130 12.09 -4.02 -13.38
C SER A 130 11.39 -5.12 -14.15
N GLY A 131 10.13 -4.88 -14.49
CA GLY A 131 9.28 -5.84 -15.19
C GLY A 131 8.18 -6.41 -14.28
N PRO A 132 7.33 -7.29 -14.83
CA PRO A 132 6.07 -7.66 -14.19
C PRO A 132 6.21 -8.71 -13.08
N ALA A 133 7.30 -9.49 -13.05
CA ALA A 133 7.46 -10.58 -12.09
C ALA A 133 8.93 -10.94 -11.84
N HIS A 134 9.24 -11.32 -10.61
CA HIS A 134 10.56 -11.72 -10.16
C HIS A 134 10.48 -12.90 -9.19
N ASP A 135 10.98 -14.07 -9.59
CA ASP A 135 11.20 -15.18 -8.66
C ASP A 135 12.48 -14.90 -7.85
N LEU A 136 12.35 -14.85 -6.53
CA LEU A 136 13.44 -14.56 -5.61
C LEU A 136 13.69 -15.75 -4.70
N SER A 137 14.97 -16.01 -4.45
CA SER A 137 15.43 -16.89 -3.37
C SER A 137 16.41 -16.10 -2.52
N ILE A 138 16.02 -15.79 -1.28
CA ILE A 138 16.80 -15.00 -0.33
C ILE A 138 16.90 -15.80 0.96
N ASP A 139 18.13 -16.13 1.36
CA ASP A 139 18.45 -16.75 2.66
C ASP A 139 17.52 -17.94 3.03
N GLY A 140 17.37 -18.87 2.08
CA GLY A 140 16.55 -20.08 2.26
C GLY A 140 15.04 -19.90 2.07
N VAL A 141 14.57 -18.70 1.69
CA VAL A 141 13.17 -18.40 1.39
C VAL A 141 12.98 -18.18 -0.10
N SER A 142 12.02 -18.88 -0.72
CA SER A 142 11.62 -18.67 -2.12
C SER A 142 10.23 -18.04 -2.19
N PHE A 143 10.06 -16.99 -2.98
CA PHE A 143 8.79 -16.32 -3.22
C PHE A 143 8.84 -15.53 -4.52
N ARG A 144 7.67 -15.12 -5.04
CA ARG A 144 7.59 -14.30 -6.24
C ARG A 144 7.15 -12.88 -5.89
N LEU A 145 7.89 -11.89 -6.37
CA LEU A 145 7.42 -10.51 -6.40
C LEU A 145 6.71 -10.24 -7.73
N LEU A 146 5.58 -9.55 -7.66
CA LEU A 146 4.70 -9.25 -8.79
C LEU A 146 4.51 -7.74 -8.86
N ASN A 147 4.81 -7.15 -10.02
CA ASN A 147 4.44 -5.78 -10.31
C ASN A 147 3.14 -5.80 -11.15
N PRO A 148 1.98 -5.48 -10.54
CA PRO A 148 0.70 -5.49 -11.25
C PRO A 148 0.59 -4.33 -12.26
N GLY A 149 1.50 -3.36 -12.24
CA GLY A 149 1.42 -2.11 -13.00
C GLY A 149 0.98 -0.92 -12.14
N PRO A 150 0.68 0.24 -12.77
CA PRO A 150 0.16 1.42 -12.08
C PRO A 150 -1.18 1.09 -11.41
N THR A 151 -1.19 1.12 -10.08
CA THR A 151 -2.35 0.76 -9.25
C THR A 151 -2.53 1.78 -8.12
N HIS A 152 -1.63 1.79 -7.15
CA HIS A 152 -1.53 2.78 -6.08
C HIS A 152 -0.08 3.27 -5.96
N GLY A 153 0.16 4.55 -5.68
CA GLY A 153 1.52 5.10 -5.72
C GLY A 153 2.24 4.91 -7.07
N SER A 154 3.57 4.84 -7.00
CA SER A 154 4.48 4.65 -8.14
C SER A 154 5.33 3.40 -7.96
N GLY A 155 5.18 2.44 -8.88
CA GLY A 155 5.90 1.16 -8.83
C GLY A 155 5.43 0.30 -7.67
N ASN A 156 4.79 -0.83 -7.97
CA ASN A 156 4.17 -1.68 -6.96
C ASN A 156 4.82 -3.06 -6.95
N LEU A 157 5.01 -3.62 -5.76
CA LEU A 157 5.43 -4.99 -5.56
C LEU A 157 4.47 -5.67 -4.58
N ALA A 158 3.70 -6.63 -5.10
CA ALA A 158 3.03 -7.65 -4.31
C ALA A 158 3.95 -8.86 -4.14
N ALA A 159 3.78 -9.61 -3.05
CA ALA A 159 4.53 -10.83 -2.79
C ALA A 159 3.59 -12.04 -2.77
N TRP A 160 3.88 -13.01 -3.63
CA TRP A 160 3.21 -14.30 -3.70
C TRP A 160 4.09 -15.37 -3.06
N PHE A 161 3.62 -15.91 -1.94
CA PHE A 161 4.24 -16.98 -1.18
C PHE A 161 3.49 -18.29 -1.49
N GLU A 162 3.96 -19.01 -2.52
CA GLU A 162 3.26 -20.16 -3.10
C GLU A 162 3.10 -21.32 -2.10
N ASP A 163 4.16 -21.65 -1.36
CA ASP A 163 4.15 -22.74 -0.39
C ASP A 163 3.19 -22.44 0.78
N GLU A 164 3.12 -21.17 1.22
CA GLU A 164 2.23 -20.71 2.29
C GLU A 164 0.80 -20.41 1.82
N LYS A 165 0.57 -20.36 0.50
CA LYS A 165 -0.65 -19.87 -0.14
C LYS A 165 -1.10 -18.50 0.35
N VAL A 166 -0.13 -17.59 0.53
CA VAL A 166 -0.36 -16.20 0.97
C VAL A 166 0.01 -15.20 -0.11
N LEU A 167 -0.91 -14.29 -0.40
CA LEU A 167 -0.66 -13.10 -1.22
C LEU A 167 -0.61 -11.86 -0.33
N PHE A 168 0.52 -11.14 -0.34
CA PHE A 168 0.63 -9.81 0.25
C PHE A 168 0.61 -8.76 -0.86
N SER A 169 -0.29 -7.79 -0.77
CA SER A 169 -0.29 -6.62 -1.64
C SER A 169 -0.77 -5.42 -0.85
N SER A 170 0.13 -4.48 -0.57
CA SER A 170 -0.03 -3.42 0.44
C SER A 170 -1.30 -2.57 0.27
N ASP A 171 -1.18 -1.33 -0.18
CA ASP A 171 -2.31 -0.39 -0.21
C ASP A 171 -3.16 -0.61 -1.47
N THR A 172 -3.75 -1.81 -1.55
CA THR A 172 -4.57 -2.25 -2.68
C THR A 172 -6.01 -2.55 -2.27
N ILE A 173 -6.47 -3.80 -2.37
CA ILE A 173 -7.83 -4.20 -2.03
C ILE A 173 -7.96 -4.40 -0.52
N LEU A 174 -9.03 -3.87 0.05
CA LEU A 174 -9.38 -4.05 1.46
C LEU A 174 -10.73 -4.76 1.57
N ALA A 175 -10.93 -5.53 2.64
CA ALA A 175 -12.21 -6.14 2.97
C ALA A 175 -13.17 -5.20 3.73
N ASN A 176 -12.88 -3.90 3.71
CA ASN A 176 -13.64 -2.85 4.37
C ASN A 176 -13.64 -1.58 3.50
N ALA A 177 -14.37 -0.55 3.94
CA ALA A 177 -14.47 0.74 3.27
C ALA A 177 -13.78 1.87 4.06
N ARG A 178 -12.90 1.55 5.03
CA ARG A 178 -12.26 2.56 5.89
C ARG A 178 -11.23 3.43 5.17
N TYR A 179 -10.59 2.92 4.12
CA TYR A 179 -9.61 3.68 3.34
C TYR A 179 -10.27 4.45 2.19
N GLY A 180 -11.04 5.49 2.55
CA GLY A 180 -11.88 6.22 1.59
C GLY A 180 -11.18 7.27 0.73
N PHE A 181 -9.97 7.71 1.07
CA PHE A 181 -9.36 8.86 0.38
C PHE A 181 -8.71 8.53 -0.96
N MET A 182 -8.24 7.28 -1.16
CA MET A 182 -7.65 6.78 -2.42
C MET A 182 -6.78 7.83 -3.15
N PRO A 183 -5.74 8.37 -2.49
CA PRO A 183 -5.09 9.63 -2.84
C PRO A 183 -4.59 9.71 -4.28
N ASP A 184 -3.87 8.70 -4.72
CA ASP A 184 -3.17 8.63 -6.01
C ASP A 184 -3.39 7.26 -6.69
N TYR A 185 -4.60 6.72 -6.54
CA TYR A 185 -5.01 5.49 -7.21
C TYR A 185 -5.20 5.73 -8.70
N HIS A 186 -4.72 4.77 -9.49
CA HIS A 186 -4.82 4.69 -10.94
C HIS A 186 -6.10 3.97 -11.34
N PHE A 187 -7.25 4.62 -11.18
CA PHE A 187 -8.56 3.96 -11.21
C PHE A 187 -8.86 3.19 -12.50
N ARG A 188 -8.31 3.61 -13.65
CA ARG A 188 -8.46 2.87 -14.91
C ARG A 188 -7.89 1.45 -14.83
N ASN A 189 -6.75 1.32 -14.18
CA ASN A 189 -5.92 0.12 -14.19
C ASN A 189 -6.05 -0.67 -12.88
N PHE A 190 -6.36 0.02 -11.78
CA PHE A 190 -6.37 -0.51 -10.43
C PHE A 190 -7.16 -1.82 -10.31
N VAL A 191 -8.49 -1.79 -10.50
CA VAL A 191 -9.30 -2.99 -10.30
C VAL A 191 -8.98 -4.11 -11.30
N PRO A 192 -8.83 -3.85 -12.62
CA PRO A 192 -8.43 -4.88 -13.57
C PRO A 192 -7.13 -5.60 -13.18
N PHE A 193 -6.11 -4.87 -12.72
CA PHE A 193 -4.84 -5.46 -12.29
C PHE A 193 -4.97 -6.21 -10.96
N MET A 194 -5.75 -5.70 -10.02
CA MET A 194 -6.05 -6.41 -8.77
C MET A 194 -6.77 -7.73 -9.03
N ARG A 195 -7.75 -7.75 -9.94
CA ARG A 195 -8.43 -8.99 -10.33
C ARG A 195 -7.48 -10.01 -10.96
N GLY A 196 -6.40 -9.57 -11.62
CA GLY A 196 -5.35 -10.46 -12.13
C GLY A 196 -4.71 -11.33 -11.04
N PHE A 197 -4.67 -10.88 -9.79
CA PHE A 197 -4.19 -11.72 -8.68
C PHE A 197 -5.08 -12.94 -8.42
N LEU A 198 -6.34 -12.96 -8.87
CA LEU A 198 -7.21 -14.12 -8.74
C LEU A 198 -6.77 -15.30 -9.65
N GLU A 199 -5.81 -15.11 -10.55
CA GLU A 199 -5.24 -16.22 -11.33
C GLU A 199 -4.26 -17.09 -10.51
N LEU A 200 -3.81 -16.59 -9.35
CA LEU A 200 -2.89 -17.29 -8.44
C LEU A 200 -3.67 -18.14 -7.42
N ASP A 201 -3.09 -19.26 -6.97
CA ASP A 201 -3.71 -20.19 -5.99
C ASP A 201 -3.47 -19.79 -4.52
N TRP A 202 -3.74 -18.53 -4.15
CA TRP A 202 -3.70 -18.10 -2.75
C TRP A 202 -5.02 -18.36 -2.02
N GLU A 203 -4.91 -18.60 -0.71
CA GLU A 203 -6.03 -18.80 0.21
C GLU A 203 -6.20 -17.63 1.17
N ARG A 204 -5.10 -16.97 1.54
CA ARG A 204 -5.09 -15.82 2.45
C ARG A 204 -4.48 -14.59 1.77
N PHE A 205 -5.16 -13.46 1.87
CA PHE A 205 -4.71 -12.17 1.38
C PHE A 205 -4.36 -11.25 2.57
N VAL A 206 -3.17 -10.67 2.51
CA VAL A 206 -2.68 -9.70 3.49
C VAL A 206 -2.64 -8.32 2.83
N PRO A 207 -3.55 -7.40 3.21
CA PRO A 207 -3.47 -6.01 2.78
C PRO A 207 -2.40 -5.24 3.57
N GLY A 208 -2.08 -4.06 3.06
CA GLY A 208 -1.26 -3.04 3.70
C GLY A 208 -1.95 -2.33 4.87
N ARG A 209 -3.26 -2.58 5.06
CA ARG A 209 -4.07 -1.93 6.11
C ARG A 209 -5.14 -2.84 6.68
N TYR A 210 -5.41 -2.67 7.98
CA TYR A 210 -6.54 -3.28 8.70
C TYR A 210 -6.55 -4.82 8.74
N GLU A 211 -7.62 -5.47 8.29
CA GLU A 211 -7.86 -6.91 8.49
C GLU A 211 -7.43 -7.76 7.29
N LEU A 212 -6.98 -8.99 7.55
CA LEU A 212 -6.75 -10.00 6.51
C LEU A 212 -8.08 -10.41 5.88
N THR A 213 -8.02 -10.95 4.66
CA THR A 213 -9.21 -11.48 3.97
C THR A 213 -8.88 -12.72 3.16
N ASP A 214 -9.92 -13.41 2.71
CA ASP A 214 -9.87 -14.48 1.73
C ASP A 214 -10.22 -13.98 0.32
N ARG A 215 -10.34 -14.94 -0.62
CA ARG A 215 -10.68 -14.68 -2.02
C ARG A 215 -12.02 -13.98 -2.20
N ALA A 216 -13.04 -14.40 -1.46
CA ALA A 216 -14.37 -13.82 -1.57
C ALA A 216 -14.39 -12.37 -1.09
N GLY A 217 -13.69 -12.06 0.01
CA GLY A 217 -13.58 -10.68 0.50
C GLY A 217 -12.74 -9.79 -0.42
N PHE A 218 -11.69 -10.33 -1.06
CA PHE A 218 -10.93 -9.60 -2.08
C PHE A 218 -11.79 -9.29 -3.32
N GLU A 219 -12.49 -10.29 -3.87
CA GLU A 219 -13.42 -10.09 -4.99
C GLU A 219 -14.49 -9.05 -4.65
N ARG A 220 -15.03 -9.12 -3.42
CA ARG A 220 -15.99 -8.14 -2.93
C ARG A 220 -15.41 -6.73 -2.83
N GLY A 221 -14.15 -6.59 -2.42
CA GLY A 221 -13.45 -5.30 -2.41
C GLY A 221 -13.26 -4.72 -3.81
N CYS A 222 -12.91 -5.57 -4.80
CA CYS A 222 -12.90 -5.16 -6.21
C CYS A 222 -14.28 -4.70 -6.68
N ASP A 223 -15.33 -5.47 -6.40
CA ASP A 223 -16.71 -5.14 -6.77
C ASP A 223 -17.17 -3.81 -6.15
N PHE A 224 -16.78 -3.54 -4.90
CA PHE A 224 -17.11 -2.32 -4.20
C PHE A 224 -16.50 -1.09 -4.88
N ILE A 225 -15.21 -1.15 -5.21
CA ILE A 225 -14.50 -0.04 -5.85
C ILE A 225 -15.05 0.21 -7.26
N GLU A 226 -15.29 -0.85 -8.04
CA GLU A 226 -15.95 -0.74 -9.37
C GLU A 226 -17.35 -0.14 -9.27
N ALA A 227 -18.13 -0.52 -8.26
CA ALA A 227 -19.47 0.02 -8.06
C ALA A 227 -19.41 1.53 -7.71
N VAL A 228 -18.46 1.95 -6.88
CA VAL A 228 -18.26 3.38 -6.57
C VAL A 228 -17.82 4.16 -7.79
N MET A 229 -16.88 3.61 -8.57
CA MET A 229 -16.47 4.18 -9.85
C MET A 229 -17.65 4.33 -10.83
N THR A 230 -18.55 3.36 -10.87
CA THR A 230 -19.75 3.38 -11.72
C THR A 230 -20.73 4.46 -11.26
N GLU A 231 -21.05 4.51 -9.97
CA GLU A 231 -22.01 5.49 -9.46
C GLU A 231 -21.48 6.93 -9.49
N CYS A 232 -20.16 7.14 -9.34
CA CYS A 232 -19.56 8.45 -9.55
C CYS A 232 -19.70 8.92 -11.01
N GLN A 233 -19.64 8.02 -11.99
CA GLN A 233 -19.90 8.36 -13.39
C GLN A 233 -21.39 8.65 -13.64
N ASN A 234 -22.29 7.87 -13.03
CA ASN A 234 -23.73 8.11 -13.10
C ASN A 234 -24.13 9.46 -12.48
N ALA A 235 -23.42 9.92 -11.44
CA ALA A 235 -23.67 11.20 -10.79
C ALA A 235 -23.59 12.40 -11.77
N PHE A 236 -22.73 12.33 -12.80
CA PHE A 236 -22.69 13.34 -13.87
C PHE A 236 -23.99 13.37 -14.68
N GLN A 237 -24.52 12.20 -15.03
CA GLN A 237 -25.76 12.08 -15.82
C GLN A 237 -26.98 12.51 -15.00
N SER A 238 -26.93 12.27 -13.70
CA SER A 238 -27.98 12.62 -12.74
C SER A 238 -27.91 14.08 -12.26
N PHE A 239 -26.97 14.88 -12.77
CA PHE A 239 -26.75 16.27 -12.35
C PHE A 239 -26.59 16.45 -10.83
N VAL A 240 -25.97 15.47 -10.17
CA VAL A 240 -25.65 15.56 -8.74
C VAL A 240 -24.66 16.72 -8.54
N PRO A 241 -24.77 17.52 -7.46
CA PRO A 241 -23.76 18.52 -7.11
C PRO A 241 -22.42 17.88 -6.70
N ILE A 242 -21.63 17.45 -7.68
CA ILE A 242 -20.40 16.65 -7.51
C ILE A 242 -19.29 17.33 -6.68
N TRP A 243 -19.36 18.65 -6.52
CA TRP A 243 -18.42 19.44 -5.72
C TRP A 243 -18.75 19.46 -4.22
N LEU A 244 -19.90 18.93 -3.83
CA LEU A 244 -20.40 18.98 -2.46
C LEU A 244 -20.37 17.58 -1.86
N TYR A 245 -19.80 17.49 -0.65
CA TYR A 245 -19.65 16.24 0.08
C TYR A 245 -21.00 15.56 0.37
N GLU A 246 -21.94 16.29 0.97
CA GLU A 246 -23.23 15.73 1.41
C GLU A 246 -24.07 15.16 0.23
N PRO A 247 -24.24 15.86 -0.91
CA PRO A 247 -24.93 15.29 -2.07
C PRO A 247 -24.27 14.04 -2.65
N MET A 248 -22.93 14.02 -2.75
CA MET A 248 -22.21 12.85 -3.25
C MET A 248 -22.30 11.67 -2.29
N GLN A 249 -22.16 11.91 -0.98
CA GLN A 249 -22.32 10.88 0.04
C GLN A 249 -23.73 10.28 -0.01
N ALA A 250 -24.77 11.12 -0.09
CA ALA A 250 -26.15 10.64 -0.16
C ALA A 250 -26.36 9.81 -1.43
N TYR A 251 -26.01 10.35 -2.61
CA TYR A 251 -26.24 9.68 -3.88
C TYR A 251 -25.52 8.32 -3.98
N VAL A 252 -24.19 8.31 -3.79
CA VAL A 252 -23.40 7.08 -3.92
C VAL A 252 -23.66 6.14 -2.74
N GLY A 253 -23.80 6.68 -1.53
CA GLY A 253 -24.12 5.90 -0.34
C GLY A 253 -25.45 5.18 -0.48
N ASP A 254 -26.52 5.86 -0.89
CA ASP A 254 -27.85 5.25 -1.03
C ASP A 254 -27.86 4.20 -2.16
N ALA A 255 -27.19 4.47 -3.28
CA ALA A 255 -27.11 3.53 -4.41
C ALA A 255 -26.39 2.23 -4.04
N LEU A 256 -25.41 2.27 -3.15
CA LEU A 256 -24.55 1.14 -2.83
C LEU A 256 -24.88 0.46 -1.49
N ARG A 257 -25.70 1.08 -0.64
CA ARG A 257 -26.01 0.62 0.72
C ARG A 257 -26.55 -0.80 0.77
N GLU A 258 -27.43 -1.17 -0.16
CA GLU A 258 -28.02 -2.52 -0.17
C GLU A 258 -26.95 -3.61 -0.33
N ARG A 259 -25.92 -3.35 -1.13
CA ARG A 259 -24.88 -4.33 -1.48
C ARG A 259 -23.65 -4.26 -0.58
N PHE A 260 -23.33 -3.09 -0.05
CA PHE A 260 -22.05 -2.79 0.61
C PHE A 260 -22.17 -2.05 1.94
N GLY A 261 -23.40 -1.74 2.39
CA GLY A 261 -23.63 -0.96 3.61
C GLY A 261 -23.18 -1.67 4.91
N ASP A 262 -22.90 -2.97 4.84
CA ASP A 262 -22.32 -3.77 5.92
C ASP A 262 -20.78 -3.68 5.99
N LEU A 263 -20.11 -3.12 4.97
CA LEU A 263 -18.65 -2.93 5.02
C LEU A 263 -18.30 -1.95 6.14
N ASP A 264 -17.33 -2.34 6.97
CA ASP A 264 -16.83 -1.46 8.01
C ASP A 264 -16.28 -0.16 7.41
N GLY A 265 -16.67 0.97 8.00
CA GLY A 265 -16.30 2.30 7.52
C GLY A 265 -17.17 2.84 6.39
N PHE A 266 -18.13 2.09 5.84
CA PHE A 266 -18.95 2.51 4.69
C PHE A 266 -19.57 3.89 4.89
N ASP A 267 -20.40 4.07 5.94
CA ASP A 267 -21.09 5.34 6.19
C ASP A 267 -20.12 6.50 6.51
N GLY A 268 -18.96 6.19 7.09
CA GLY A 268 -17.96 7.17 7.46
C GLY A 268 -17.11 7.68 6.29
N HIS A 269 -16.97 6.89 5.23
CA HIS A 269 -15.95 7.12 4.19
C HIS A 269 -16.47 7.12 2.76
N ILE A 270 -17.68 6.60 2.50
CA ILE A 270 -18.23 6.51 1.13
C ILE A 270 -18.31 7.89 0.46
N GLY A 271 -18.64 8.94 1.22
CA GLY A 271 -18.65 10.31 0.71
C GLY A 271 -17.26 10.82 0.30
N GLN A 272 -16.22 10.47 1.07
CA GLN A 272 -14.84 10.86 0.76
C GLN A 272 -14.37 10.16 -0.51
N MET A 273 -14.68 8.87 -0.64
CA MET A 273 -14.33 8.07 -1.80
C MET A 273 -15.06 8.59 -3.03
N ALA A 274 -16.37 8.86 -2.91
CA ALA A 274 -17.16 9.43 -3.98
C ALA A 274 -16.60 10.77 -4.47
N ILE A 275 -16.23 11.67 -3.55
CA ILE A 275 -15.60 12.95 -3.90
C ILE A 275 -14.25 12.73 -4.59
N ARG A 276 -13.37 11.87 -4.08
CA ARG A 276 -12.08 11.62 -4.73
C ARG A 276 -12.26 11.07 -6.15
N VAL A 277 -13.15 10.10 -6.30
CA VAL A 277 -13.35 9.34 -7.55
C VAL A 277 -14.05 10.21 -8.60
N VAL A 278 -15.09 10.95 -8.24
CA VAL A 278 -15.79 11.83 -9.21
C VAL A 278 -14.88 12.93 -9.75
N HIS A 279 -14.02 13.50 -8.90
CA HIS A 279 -13.07 14.53 -9.33
C HIS A 279 -11.92 13.96 -10.16
N HIS A 280 -11.54 12.69 -9.97
CA HIS A 280 -10.62 12.01 -10.88
C HIS A 280 -11.19 12.00 -12.31
N TYR A 281 -12.44 11.56 -12.46
CA TYR A 281 -13.10 11.53 -13.77
C TYR A 281 -13.25 12.92 -14.40
N LEU A 282 -13.48 13.94 -13.58
CA LEU A 282 -13.70 15.30 -14.08
C LEU A 282 -12.40 16.04 -14.43
N MET A 283 -11.37 15.94 -13.57
CA MET A 283 -10.26 16.88 -13.54
C MET A 283 -8.88 16.26 -13.80
N GLY A 284 -8.72 14.94 -13.75
CA GLY A 284 -7.42 14.34 -14.02
C GLY A 284 -7.23 12.93 -13.47
N GLY A 285 -6.36 12.18 -14.15
CA GLY A 285 -6.10 10.76 -13.92
C GLY A 285 -5.69 10.07 -15.21
N TRP A 286 -6.52 10.25 -16.25
CA TRP A 286 -6.42 9.62 -17.57
C TRP A 286 -5.18 9.99 -18.43
N GLY A 287 -4.19 10.66 -17.85
CA GLY A 287 -2.93 11.06 -18.50
C GLY A 287 -1.83 10.00 -18.34
N LEU A 288 -0.57 10.43 -18.26
CA LEU A 288 0.58 9.54 -18.06
C LEU A 288 0.42 8.63 -16.84
N GLU A 289 -0.22 9.11 -15.78
CA GLU A 289 -0.47 8.37 -14.53
C GLU A 289 -1.30 7.09 -14.79
N ASP A 290 -2.44 7.16 -15.49
CA ASP A 290 -3.27 5.99 -15.83
C ASP A 290 -2.83 5.22 -17.11
N THR A 291 -1.65 5.48 -17.68
CA THR A 291 -1.16 4.66 -18.82
C THR A 291 -0.47 3.39 -18.33
N PRO A 292 -0.71 2.22 -18.96
CA PRO A 292 0.00 0.97 -18.60
C PRO A 292 1.54 1.07 -18.74
N GLU A 293 2.00 2.01 -19.55
CA GLU A 293 3.42 2.33 -19.73
C GLU A 293 3.60 3.86 -19.66
N PRO A 294 3.83 4.44 -18.47
CA PRO A 294 4.12 5.87 -18.33
C PRO A 294 5.51 6.17 -18.91
N ARG A 295 5.60 6.28 -20.24
CA ARG A 295 6.87 6.53 -20.93
C ARG A 295 7.17 8.02 -20.90
N ALA A 296 8.07 8.38 -19.99
CA ALA A 296 8.72 9.67 -19.79
C ALA A 296 7.89 10.74 -19.08
N LEU A 297 8.35 11.13 -17.89
CA LEU A 297 7.97 12.39 -17.25
C LEU A 297 8.91 13.49 -17.76
N LEU A 298 8.42 14.72 -17.84
CA LEU A 298 9.26 15.89 -18.14
C LEU A 298 10.46 16.03 -17.18
N ALA A 299 10.33 15.46 -15.97
CA ALA A 299 11.39 15.37 -14.96
C ALA A 299 12.56 14.45 -15.37
N ASP A 300 12.35 13.49 -16.29
CA ASP A 300 13.41 12.65 -16.83
C ASP A 300 14.35 13.43 -17.78
N GLU A 301 13.92 14.61 -18.25
CA GLU A 301 14.65 15.45 -19.21
C GLU A 301 15.21 16.75 -18.60
N VAL A 302 14.84 17.08 -17.36
CA VAL A 302 15.32 18.29 -16.67
C VAL A 302 16.38 17.91 -15.63
N PRO A 303 17.67 18.21 -15.87
CA PRO A 303 18.69 18.05 -14.84
C PRO A 303 18.43 19.03 -13.70
N LEU A 304 18.23 18.50 -12.48
CA LEU A 304 18.17 19.27 -11.23
C LEU A 304 19.55 19.80 -10.82
#